data_AF-A0A165L3K4-F1
#
_entry.id   AF-A0A165L3K4-F1
#
_cell.length_a   1.000
_cell.length_b   1.000
_cell.length_c   1.000
_cell.angle_alpha   90.00
_cell.angle_beta   90.00
_cell.angle_gamma   90.00
#
_symmetry.space_group_name_H-M   'P 1'
#
loop_
_entity.id
_entity.type
_entity.pdbx_description
1 polymer ?
#
loop_
_entity_poly.entity_id
_entity_poly.type
_entity_poly.pdbx_seq_one_letter_code
_entity_poly.pdbx_strand_id
1 'polypeptide(L)'
;MEITFIRHGQGEHTLSLPESLQLEDPTLTEAGREQARSLSSVFDVTKDDLVVASPTRRTLQTASLIAGESGCRRVVHPLVSPRMFPQKQGAMTLPCDRMLDQETIGTEFPGFELGSGMDRNMWTSGINVLPHDEFAECADVFLRWTEEQGACHVYVVSHDGTITAYRERLRGETLSRAHFLSDAGWIRERFGQ
;
A
#
# COMPACT_ATOMS: atom_id res chain seq x y z
N MET A 1 -17.79 -2.44 6.10
CA MET A 1 -16.57 -1.78 6.62
C MET A 1 -16.08 -0.70 5.63
N GLU A 2 -15.55 0.42 6.12
CA GLU A 2 -14.95 1.46 5.27
C GLU A 2 -13.44 1.24 5.12
N ILE A 3 -12.95 1.36 3.88
CA ILE A 3 -11.53 1.23 3.55
C ILE A 3 -11.09 2.50 2.82
N THR A 4 -10.05 3.18 3.30
CA THR A 4 -9.41 4.28 2.57
C THR A 4 -8.10 3.80 1.98
N PHE A 5 -8.02 3.76 0.66
CA PHE A 5 -6.76 3.55 -0.05
C PHE A 5 -6.01 4.87 -0.21
N ILE A 6 -4.72 4.87 0.11
CA ILE A 6 -3.85 6.05 0.10
C ILE A 6 -2.60 5.70 -0.70
N ARG A 7 -2.30 6.48 -1.74
CA ARG A 7 -1.02 6.39 -2.43
C ARG A 7 0.07 6.97 -1.53
N HIS A 8 1.26 6.36 -1.50
CA HIS A 8 2.38 6.95 -0.77
C HIS A 8 2.63 8.42 -1.15
N GLY A 9 3.22 9.20 -0.24
CA GLY A 9 3.72 10.55 -0.55
C GLY A 9 4.83 10.49 -1.59
N GLN A 10 5.23 11.63 -2.15
CA GLN A 10 6.29 11.68 -3.18
C GLN A 10 7.56 10.94 -2.73
N GLY A 11 8.00 9.98 -3.54
CA GLY A 11 9.20 9.19 -3.29
C GLY A 11 10.36 9.64 -4.19
N GLU A 12 11.59 9.36 -3.79
CA GLU A 12 12.78 9.71 -4.59
C GLU A 12 12.73 9.13 -6.01
N HIS A 13 12.13 7.94 -6.16
CA HIS A 13 11.96 7.27 -7.45
C HIS A 13 11.04 8.00 -8.45
N THR A 14 10.29 9.03 -8.03
CA THR A 14 9.40 9.81 -8.93
C THR A 14 10.01 11.12 -9.42
N LEU A 15 11.21 11.50 -8.94
CA LEU A 15 11.82 12.81 -9.23
C LEU A 15 12.44 12.93 -10.63
N SER A 16 13.04 11.85 -11.14
CA SER A 16 13.86 11.86 -12.37
C SER A 16 13.59 10.61 -13.21
N LEU A 17 12.36 10.50 -13.70
CA LEU A 17 11.93 9.36 -14.52
C LEU A 17 12.55 9.40 -15.93
N PRO A 18 12.90 8.24 -16.52
CA PRO A 18 12.72 6.89 -15.98
C PRO A 18 13.86 6.39 -15.10
N GLU A 19 15.00 7.07 -15.03
CA GLU A 19 16.22 6.57 -14.39
C GLU A 19 16.02 6.30 -12.90
N SER A 20 15.27 7.18 -12.21
CA SER A 20 14.99 7.05 -10.79
C SER A 20 14.17 5.82 -10.41
N LEU A 21 13.57 5.11 -11.38
CA LEU A 21 12.90 3.82 -11.13
C LEU A 21 13.88 2.69 -10.79
N GLN A 22 15.17 2.86 -11.04
CA GLN A 22 16.22 1.90 -10.68
C GLN A 22 16.75 2.09 -9.26
N LEU A 23 16.29 3.12 -8.54
CA LEU A 23 16.63 3.31 -7.13
C LEU A 23 16.04 2.16 -6.31
N GLU A 24 16.90 1.46 -5.57
CA GLU A 24 16.45 0.46 -4.61
C GLU A 24 15.93 1.15 -3.35
N ASP A 25 14.82 0.62 -2.83
CA ASP A 25 14.21 1.05 -1.58
C ASP A 25 14.07 2.58 -1.40
N PRO A 26 13.48 3.29 -2.38
CA PRO A 26 13.44 4.75 -2.37
C PRO A 26 12.64 5.27 -1.16
N THR A 27 13.17 6.32 -0.54
CA THR A 27 12.53 6.98 0.61
C THR A 27 11.52 8.03 0.14
N LEU A 28 10.72 8.56 1.07
CA LEU A 28 9.97 9.80 0.84
C LEU A 28 10.91 10.99 0.74
N THR A 29 10.64 11.87 -0.23
CA THR A 29 11.22 13.21 -0.27
C THR A 29 10.67 14.05 0.88
N GLU A 30 11.25 15.24 1.15
CA GLU A 30 10.68 16.12 2.17
C GLU A 30 9.26 16.56 1.81
N ALA A 31 9.01 16.87 0.53
CA ALA A 31 7.66 17.12 0.03
C ALA A 31 6.73 15.92 0.26
N GLY A 32 7.22 14.69 0.05
CA GLY A 32 6.47 13.47 0.35
C GLY A 32 6.09 13.30 1.82
N ARG A 33 6.98 13.69 2.73
CA ARG A 33 6.71 13.69 4.18
C ARG A 33 5.69 14.76 4.55
N GLU A 34 5.81 15.97 4.01
CA GLU A 34 4.83 17.04 4.22
C GLU A 34 3.44 16.66 3.71
N GLN A 35 3.36 16.07 2.50
CA GLN A 35 2.14 15.52 1.94
C GLN A 35 1.51 14.47 2.88
N ALA A 36 2.29 13.50 3.36
CA ALA A 36 1.80 12.48 4.29
C ALA A 36 1.34 13.07 5.63
N ARG A 37 2.09 14.02 6.20
CA ARG A 37 1.69 14.72 7.45
C ARG A 37 0.39 15.50 7.26
N SER A 38 0.18 16.12 6.09
CA SER A 38 -1.03 16.90 5.82
C SER A 38 -2.31 16.07 5.88
N LEU A 39 -2.23 14.74 5.67
CA LEU A 39 -3.37 13.84 5.78
C LEU A 39 -3.94 13.73 7.20
N SER A 40 -3.18 14.10 8.23
CA SER A 40 -3.71 14.23 9.60
C SER A 40 -4.78 15.32 9.75
N SER A 41 -4.84 16.28 8.83
CA SER A 41 -5.93 17.26 8.77
C SER A 41 -7.19 16.73 8.08
N VAL A 42 -7.09 15.58 7.41
CA VAL A 42 -8.17 14.95 6.63
C VAL A 42 -8.73 13.73 7.37
N PHE A 43 -7.86 12.98 8.03
CA PHE A 43 -8.19 11.75 8.74
C PHE A 43 -7.96 11.92 10.24
N ASP A 44 -9.00 11.67 11.01
CA ASP A 44 -8.90 11.51 12.46
C ASP A 44 -8.62 10.04 12.76
N VAL A 45 -7.36 9.62 12.63
CA VAL A 45 -6.94 8.24 12.91
C VAL A 45 -6.94 8.02 14.42
N THR A 46 -7.66 7.01 14.87
CA THR A 46 -7.82 6.68 16.29
C THR A 46 -7.25 5.30 16.61
N LYS A 47 -7.16 4.96 17.89
CA LYS A 47 -6.74 3.63 18.36
C LYS A 47 -7.62 2.47 17.87
N ASP A 48 -8.86 2.76 17.47
CA ASP A 48 -9.85 1.77 17.04
C ASP A 48 -9.78 1.51 15.51
N ASP A 49 -8.85 2.19 14.83
CA ASP A 49 -8.57 2.04 13.41
C ASP A 49 -7.37 1.11 13.16
N LEU A 50 -7.24 0.69 11.90
CA LEU A 50 -6.12 -0.10 11.41
C LEU A 50 -5.43 0.61 10.26
N VAL A 51 -4.12 0.78 10.36
CA VAL A 51 -3.28 1.25 9.26
C VAL A 51 -2.50 0.08 8.68
N VAL A 52 -2.75 -0.23 7.40
CA VAL A 52 -2.06 -1.28 6.64
C VAL A 52 -1.12 -0.64 5.64
N ALA A 53 0.13 -1.09 5.58
CA ALA A 53 1.13 -0.57 4.67
C ALA A 53 1.69 -1.66 3.75
N SER A 54 1.98 -1.27 2.51
CA SER A 54 2.87 -2.03 1.63
C SER A 54 4.26 -2.19 2.28
N PRO A 55 4.95 -3.32 2.06
CA PRO A 55 6.32 -3.56 2.51
C PRO A 55 7.35 -2.79 1.65
N THR A 56 7.17 -1.49 1.46
CA THR A 56 8.18 -0.60 0.85
C THR A 56 8.46 0.57 1.79
N ARG A 57 9.69 1.09 1.86
CA ARG A 57 10.03 2.16 2.81
C ARG A 57 9.14 3.39 2.67
N ARG A 58 8.89 3.87 1.45
CA ARG A 58 8.03 5.04 1.20
C ARG A 58 6.59 4.88 1.71
N THR A 59 6.02 3.67 1.63
CA THR A 59 4.66 3.40 2.15
C THR A 59 4.67 3.26 3.66
N LEU A 60 5.70 2.63 4.25
CA LEU A 60 5.86 2.54 5.70
C LEU A 60 6.08 3.91 6.35
N GLN A 61 6.88 4.78 5.72
CA GLN A 61 7.07 6.17 6.14
C GLN A 61 5.76 6.96 6.04
N THR A 62 5.03 6.83 4.92
CA THR A 62 3.73 7.49 4.75
C THR A 62 2.74 7.03 5.82
N ALA A 63 2.62 5.71 6.02
CA ALA A 63 1.74 5.12 7.02
C ALA A 63 2.09 5.54 8.45
N SER A 64 3.38 5.63 8.78
CA SER A 64 3.85 6.11 10.09
C SER A 64 3.42 7.56 10.35
N LEU A 65 3.53 8.42 9.34
CA LEU A 65 3.16 9.84 9.44
C LEU A 65 1.64 10.03 9.53
N ILE A 66 0.86 9.20 8.83
CA ILE A 66 -0.61 9.20 8.92
C ILE A 66 -1.08 8.69 10.29
N ALA A 67 -0.50 7.58 10.76
CA ALA A 67 -0.86 7.00 12.05
C ALA A 67 -0.50 7.92 13.22
N GLY A 68 0.59 8.69 13.12
CA GLY A 68 1.02 9.63 14.15
C GLY A 68 1.12 8.98 15.54
N GLU A 69 0.51 9.63 16.53
CA GLU A 69 0.43 9.17 17.92
C GLU A 69 -0.96 8.59 18.28
N SER A 70 -1.77 8.21 17.27
CA SER A 70 -3.15 7.72 17.46
C SER A 70 -3.28 6.48 18.36
N GLY A 71 -2.20 5.71 18.53
CA GLY A 71 -2.22 4.40 19.17
C GLY A 71 -2.90 3.31 18.33
N CYS A 72 -3.21 3.58 17.05
CA CYS A 72 -3.81 2.60 16.15
C CYS A 72 -2.87 1.41 15.92
N ARG A 73 -3.47 0.26 15.61
CA ARG A 73 -2.68 -0.89 15.13
C ARG A 73 -2.12 -0.60 13.74
N ARG A 74 -0.91 -1.09 13.49
CA ARG A 74 -0.20 -0.89 12.22
C ARG A 74 0.31 -2.24 11.72
N VAL A 75 -0.03 -2.58 10.49
CA VAL A 75 0.32 -3.89 9.90
C VAL A 75 1.00 -3.69 8.56
N VAL A 76 2.10 -4.39 8.32
CA VAL A 76 2.66 -4.54 6.97
C VAL A 76 2.04 -5.75 6.31
N HIS A 77 1.53 -5.61 5.08
CA HIS A 77 0.86 -6.70 4.39
C HIS A 77 1.35 -6.83 2.92
N PRO A 78 1.83 -8.01 2.48
CA PRO A 78 2.41 -8.14 1.13
C PRO A 78 1.36 -8.06 0.01
N LEU A 79 0.08 -8.32 0.31
CA LEU A 79 -1.01 -8.16 -0.68
C LEU A 79 -1.38 -6.70 -0.98
N VAL A 80 -0.75 -5.73 -0.33
CA VAL A 80 -0.82 -4.32 -0.72
C VAL A 80 0.51 -3.79 -1.26
N SER A 81 1.46 -4.68 -1.59
CA SER A 81 2.74 -4.37 -2.25
C SER A 81 2.55 -3.77 -3.65
N PRO A 82 3.59 -3.21 -4.30
CA PRO A 82 3.46 -2.62 -5.62
C PRO A 82 2.85 -3.58 -6.64
N ARG A 83 1.99 -3.05 -7.51
CA ARG A 83 1.41 -3.73 -8.66
C ARG A 83 1.64 -2.94 -9.93
N MET A 84 2.22 -3.57 -10.93
CA MET A 84 2.40 -2.97 -12.24
C MET A 84 1.03 -2.73 -12.88
N PHE A 85 0.88 -1.58 -13.53
CA PHE A 85 -0.34 -1.24 -14.23
C PHE A 85 -0.07 -0.49 -15.56
N PRO A 86 -0.68 -0.92 -16.69
CA PRO A 86 -1.41 -2.19 -16.84
C PRO A 86 -0.46 -3.38 -16.70
N GLN A 87 -1.00 -4.57 -16.43
CA GLN A 87 -0.20 -5.80 -16.45
C GLN A 87 0.35 -6.08 -17.84
N LYS A 88 1.58 -6.59 -17.90
CA LYS A 88 2.30 -6.92 -19.13
C LYS A 88 2.98 -8.27 -18.97
N GLN A 89 2.70 -9.19 -19.87
CA GLN A 89 3.34 -10.50 -19.88
C GLN A 89 4.86 -10.36 -20.02
N GLY A 90 5.61 -11.07 -19.17
CA GLY A 90 7.08 -11.05 -19.19
C GLY A 90 7.73 -9.82 -18.57
N ALA A 91 6.95 -8.90 -17.97
CA ALA A 91 7.51 -7.81 -17.19
C ALA A 91 8.15 -8.32 -15.90
N MET A 92 9.08 -7.53 -15.36
CA MET A 92 9.75 -7.81 -14.10
C MET A 92 9.52 -6.64 -13.14
N THR A 93 9.52 -6.95 -11.84
CA THR A 93 9.51 -5.95 -10.77
C THR A 93 10.72 -5.03 -10.90
N LEU A 94 10.46 -3.73 -11.03
CA LEU A 94 11.52 -2.71 -11.04
C LEU A 94 12.20 -2.61 -9.66
N PRO A 95 13.47 -2.18 -9.59
CA PRO A 95 14.17 -2.07 -8.31
C PRO A 95 13.45 -1.23 -7.26
N CYS A 96 12.82 -0.12 -7.67
CA CYS A 96 12.05 0.74 -6.75
C CYS A 96 10.82 0.04 -6.14
N ASP A 97 10.33 -1.03 -6.76
CA ASP A 97 9.14 -1.77 -6.33
C ASP A 97 9.49 -3.09 -5.63
N ARG A 98 10.77 -3.36 -5.40
CA ARG A 98 11.18 -4.48 -4.54
C ARG A 98 10.76 -4.18 -3.11
N MET A 99 10.25 -5.21 -2.46
CA MET A 99 9.81 -5.12 -1.07
C MET A 99 11.02 -5.18 -0.14
N LEU A 100 10.90 -4.51 1.00
CA LEU A 100 11.78 -4.74 2.13
C LEU A 100 11.57 -6.15 2.66
N ASP A 101 12.65 -6.80 3.07
CA ASP A 101 12.54 -8.05 3.81
C ASP A 101 12.01 -7.80 5.24
N GLN A 102 11.53 -8.89 5.86
CA GLN A 102 10.88 -8.83 7.17
C GLN A 102 11.83 -8.42 8.30
N GLU A 103 13.12 -8.71 8.19
CA GLU A 103 14.13 -8.34 9.21
C GLU A 103 14.39 -6.83 9.19
N THR A 104 14.53 -6.26 7.99
CA THR A 104 14.65 -4.81 7.78
C THR A 104 13.41 -4.08 8.28
N ILE A 105 12.21 -4.57 7.95
CA ILE A 105 10.95 -4.01 8.46
C ILE A 105 10.93 -4.05 9.99
N GLY A 106 11.23 -5.19 10.61
CA GLY A 106 11.21 -5.34 12.06
C GLY A 106 12.24 -4.44 12.78
N THR A 107 13.38 -4.20 12.15
CA THR A 107 14.45 -3.36 12.69
C THR A 107 14.14 -1.88 12.57
N GLU A 108 13.71 -1.43 11.39
CA GLU A 108 13.56 0.00 11.08
C GLU A 108 12.16 0.54 11.36
N PHE A 109 11.14 -0.33 11.36
CA PHE A 109 9.74 0.01 11.61
C PHE A 109 9.14 -0.87 12.72
N PRO A 110 9.74 -0.91 13.94
CA PRO A 110 9.34 -1.82 15.02
C PRO A 110 7.90 -1.59 15.54
N GLY A 111 7.27 -0.47 15.17
CA GLY A 111 5.86 -0.20 15.48
C GLY A 111 4.87 -0.86 14.52
N PHE A 112 5.33 -1.61 13.52
CA PHE A 112 4.46 -2.36 12.60
C PHE A 112 4.52 -3.87 12.90
N GLU A 113 3.34 -4.47 12.97
CA GLU A 113 3.17 -5.92 12.98
C GLU A 113 3.32 -6.47 11.54
N LEU A 114 3.86 -7.67 11.38
CA LEU A 114 3.84 -8.36 10.09
C LEU A 114 2.51 -9.12 9.94
N GLY A 115 1.85 -8.96 8.79
CA GLY A 115 0.61 -9.67 8.48
C GLY A 115 0.76 -11.18 8.58
N SER A 116 -0.12 -11.82 9.34
CA SER A 116 -0.13 -13.28 9.54
C SER A 116 -0.92 -14.00 8.43
N GLY A 117 -0.78 -15.32 8.34
CA GLY A 117 -1.58 -16.15 7.43
C GLY A 117 -1.16 -16.12 5.95
N MET A 118 -0.07 -15.42 5.62
CA MET A 118 0.46 -15.34 4.27
C MET A 118 1.54 -16.39 4.00
N ASP A 119 1.55 -16.95 2.78
CA ASP A 119 2.68 -17.77 2.31
C ASP A 119 3.98 -16.96 2.42
N ARG A 120 5.06 -17.60 2.89
CA ARG A 120 6.40 -17.02 2.97
C ARG A 120 6.86 -16.50 1.60
N ASN A 121 6.45 -17.15 0.51
CA ASN A 121 6.77 -16.70 -0.84
C ASN A 121 6.10 -15.35 -1.19
N MET A 122 4.96 -15.02 -0.59
CA MET A 122 4.28 -13.75 -0.87
C MET A 122 5.08 -12.56 -0.34
N TRP A 123 5.89 -12.75 0.71
CA TRP A 123 6.80 -11.74 1.23
C TRP A 123 8.04 -11.50 0.37
N THR A 124 8.30 -12.33 -0.63
CA THR A 124 9.43 -12.16 -1.58
C THR A 124 8.93 -11.82 -2.99
N SER A 125 7.93 -12.55 -3.49
CA SER A 125 7.40 -12.36 -4.84
C SER A 125 6.42 -11.19 -4.96
N GLY A 126 5.62 -10.94 -3.91
CA GLY A 126 4.60 -9.89 -3.89
C GLY A 126 3.54 -10.06 -4.98
N ILE A 127 2.83 -8.97 -5.29
CA ILE A 127 1.73 -8.97 -6.26
C ILE A 127 2.07 -8.26 -7.58
N ASN A 128 3.34 -7.89 -7.78
CA ASN A 128 3.71 -6.89 -8.79
C ASN A 128 3.35 -7.30 -10.22
N VAL A 129 3.73 -8.53 -10.56
CA VAL A 129 3.56 -9.12 -11.89
C VAL A 129 2.56 -10.26 -11.89
N LEU A 130 1.78 -10.43 -10.82
CA LEU A 130 0.78 -11.49 -10.75
C LEU A 130 -0.29 -11.27 -11.84
N PRO A 131 -0.68 -12.32 -12.59
CA PRO A 131 -1.80 -12.27 -13.51
C PRO A 131 -3.09 -11.75 -12.86
N HIS A 132 -4.01 -11.22 -13.67
CA HIS A 132 -5.25 -10.63 -13.15
C HIS A 132 -6.08 -11.62 -12.33
N ASP A 133 -6.22 -12.86 -12.79
CA ASP A 133 -7.03 -13.88 -12.13
C ASP A 133 -6.42 -14.29 -10.77
N GLU A 134 -5.10 -14.50 -10.72
CA GLU A 134 -4.37 -14.80 -9.48
C GLU A 134 -4.41 -13.63 -8.49
N PHE A 135 -4.34 -12.39 -8.97
CA PHE A 135 -4.50 -11.21 -8.12
C PHE A 135 -5.93 -11.12 -7.57
N ALA A 136 -6.96 -11.49 -8.32
CA ALA A 136 -8.34 -11.42 -7.83
C ALA A 136 -8.55 -12.30 -6.59
N GLU A 137 -7.96 -13.50 -6.59
CA GLU A 137 -7.98 -14.39 -5.42
C GLU A 137 -7.23 -13.77 -4.22
N CYS A 138 -6.06 -13.18 -4.47
CA CYS A 138 -5.31 -12.47 -3.44
C CYS A 138 -6.09 -11.27 -2.88
N ALA A 139 -6.72 -10.48 -3.74
CA ALA A 139 -7.50 -9.33 -3.33
C ALA A 139 -8.66 -9.75 -2.43
N ASP A 140 -9.35 -10.84 -2.75
CA ASP A 140 -10.41 -11.40 -1.91
C ASP A 140 -9.91 -11.88 -0.55
N VAL A 141 -8.72 -12.50 -0.50
CA VAL A 141 -8.07 -12.89 0.75
C VAL A 141 -7.76 -11.66 1.60
N PHE A 142 -7.18 -10.63 1.02
CA PHE A 142 -6.87 -9.38 1.74
C PHE A 142 -8.13 -8.69 2.27
N LEU A 143 -9.17 -8.57 1.43
CA LEU A 143 -10.40 -7.89 1.82
C LEU A 143 -11.12 -8.62 2.96
N ARG A 144 -11.22 -9.96 2.90
CA ARG A 144 -11.73 -10.75 4.05
C ARG A 144 -10.86 -10.57 5.29
N TRP A 145 -9.54 -10.63 5.14
CA TRP A 145 -8.61 -10.41 6.24
C TRP A 145 -8.83 -9.05 6.91
N THR A 146 -9.10 -7.99 6.14
CA THR A 146 -9.39 -6.66 6.71
C THR A 146 -10.68 -6.63 7.53
N GLU A 147 -11.72 -7.35 7.11
CA GLU A 147 -12.99 -7.46 7.85
C GLU A 147 -12.80 -8.22 9.17
N GLU A 148 -11.99 -9.29 9.16
CA GLU A 148 -11.64 -10.08 10.34
C GLU A 148 -10.86 -9.30 11.41
N GLN A 149 -10.24 -8.16 11.05
CA GLN A 149 -9.51 -7.34 12.03
C GLN A 149 -10.44 -6.59 13.00
N GLY A 150 -11.74 -6.47 12.69
CA GLY A 150 -12.72 -5.81 13.56
C GLY A 150 -12.46 -4.31 13.78
N ALA A 151 -11.69 -3.66 12.89
CA ALA A 151 -11.40 -2.23 12.96
C ALA A 151 -12.60 -1.40 12.50
N CYS A 152 -12.76 -0.19 13.05
CA CYS A 152 -13.81 0.74 12.61
C CYS A 152 -13.54 1.21 11.17
N HIS A 153 -12.29 1.60 10.91
CA HIS A 153 -11.80 2.05 9.62
C HIS A 153 -10.46 1.38 9.29
N VAL A 154 -10.26 0.98 8.03
CA VAL A 154 -8.97 0.48 7.54
C VAL A 154 -8.34 1.46 6.55
N TYR A 155 -7.17 1.99 6.89
CA TYR A 155 -6.37 2.84 6.01
C TYR A 155 -5.29 2.00 5.33
N VAL A 156 -5.31 1.90 4.01
CA VAL A 156 -4.37 1.09 3.23
C VAL A 156 -3.42 2.00 2.44
N VAL A 157 -2.15 2.03 2.85
CA VAL A 157 -1.10 2.82 2.20
C VAL A 157 -0.33 1.98 1.19
N SER A 158 -0.47 2.30 -0.09
CA SER A 158 -0.01 1.48 -1.21
C SER A 158 0.40 2.34 -2.43
N HIS A 159 0.26 1.79 -3.64
CA HIS A 159 0.75 2.31 -4.92
C HIS A 159 -0.38 2.32 -5.94
N ASP A 160 -0.28 3.17 -6.97
CA ASP A 160 -1.39 3.38 -7.92
C ASP A 160 -1.93 2.11 -8.55
N GLY A 161 -1.06 1.22 -9.04
CA GLY A 161 -1.52 0.01 -9.70
C GLY A 161 -2.23 -0.95 -8.75
N THR A 162 -1.80 -1.01 -7.48
CA THR A 162 -2.44 -1.82 -6.45
C THR A 162 -3.78 -1.23 -6.04
N ILE A 163 -3.82 0.07 -5.76
CA ILE A 163 -5.04 0.79 -5.43
C ILE A 163 -6.06 0.66 -6.56
N THR A 164 -5.62 0.86 -7.80
CA THR A 164 -6.47 0.70 -8.98
C THR A 164 -7.03 -0.71 -9.06
N ALA A 165 -6.20 -1.74 -8.90
CA ALA A 165 -6.65 -3.13 -8.98
C ALA A 165 -7.65 -3.52 -7.87
N TYR A 166 -7.47 -3.02 -6.64
CA TYR A 166 -8.47 -3.21 -5.58
C TYR A 166 -9.78 -2.47 -5.87
N ARG A 167 -9.72 -1.26 -6.43
CA ARG A 167 -10.91 -0.52 -6.82
C ARG A 167 -11.67 -1.23 -7.94
N GLU A 168 -10.98 -1.74 -8.94
CA GLU A 168 -11.59 -2.56 -10.00
C GLU A 168 -12.27 -3.78 -9.38
N ARG A 169 -11.62 -4.46 -8.43
CA ARG A 169 -12.19 -5.62 -7.73
C ARG A 169 -13.45 -5.28 -6.93
N LEU A 170 -13.44 -4.17 -6.20
CA LEU A 170 -14.55 -3.73 -5.34
C LEU A 170 -15.75 -3.20 -6.14
N ARG A 171 -15.50 -2.51 -7.26
CA ARG A 171 -16.54 -1.83 -8.04
C ARG A 171 -17.04 -2.66 -9.22
N GLY A 172 -16.30 -3.69 -9.63
CA GLY A 172 -16.62 -4.47 -10.83
C GLY A 172 -16.47 -3.67 -12.13
N GLU A 173 -15.61 -2.65 -12.14
CA GLU A 173 -15.35 -1.79 -13.30
C GLU A 173 -13.89 -1.86 -13.74
N THR A 174 -13.61 -1.49 -15.00
CA THR A 174 -12.25 -1.37 -15.51
C THR A 174 -11.79 0.08 -15.40
N LEU A 175 -10.63 0.29 -14.79
CA LEU A 175 -10.01 1.59 -14.61
C LEU A 175 -8.80 1.76 -15.54
N SER A 176 -8.23 2.95 -15.53
CA SER A 176 -7.09 3.32 -16.37
C SER A 176 -6.17 4.27 -15.62
N ARG A 177 -5.01 4.58 -16.20
CA ARG A 177 -4.05 5.53 -15.60
C ARG A 177 -4.63 6.94 -15.37
N ALA A 178 -5.72 7.29 -16.06
CA ALA A 178 -6.43 8.56 -15.81
C ALA A 178 -7.08 8.61 -14.41
N HIS A 179 -7.23 7.46 -13.75
CA HIS A 179 -7.83 7.33 -12.42
C HIS A 179 -6.79 7.16 -11.31
N PHE A 180 -5.50 7.29 -11.62
CA PHE A 180 -4.42 7.25 -10.64
C PHE A 180 -4.51 8.43 -9.67
N LEU A 181 -3.98 8.23 -8.49
CA LEU A 181 -4.00 9.23 -7.43
C LEU A 181 -2.73 10.09 -7.52
N SER A 182 -2.82 11.35 -7.14
CA SER A 182 -1.64 12.17 -6.89
C SER A 182 -0.84 11.64 -5.69
N ASP A 183 0.37 12.15 -5.48
CA ASP A 183 1.15 11.79 -4.29
C ASP A 183 0.34 12.11 -3.01
N ALA A 184 0.30 11.18 -2.05
CA ALA A 184 -0.61 11.21 -0.88
C ALA A 184 -2.11 11.34 -1.20
N GLY A 185 -2.50 11.14 -2.47
CA GLY A 185 -3.88 11.09 -2.89
C GLY A 185 -4.56 9.84 -2.32
N TRP A 186 -5.86 9.95 -2.09
CA TRP A 186 -6.62 8.90 -1.41
C TRP A 186 -8.02 8.75 -1.99
N ILE A 187 -8.63 7.60 -1.70
CA ILE A 187 -10.01 7.31 -2.08
C ILE A 187 -10.65 6.33 -1.09
N ARG A 188 -11.92 6.57 -0.78
CA ARG A 188 -12.73 5.71 0.08
C ARG A 188 -13.48 4.69 -0.75
N GLU A 189 -13.49 3.45 -0.27
CA GLU A 189 -14.28 2.34 -0.79
C GLU A 189 -15.01 1.65 0.37
N ARG A 190 -16.00 0.84 0.03
CA ARG A 190 -16.72 0.00 1.01
C ARG A 190 -16.54 -1.46 0.65
N PHE A 191 -16.33 -2.28 1.67
CA PHE A 191 -16.29 -3.74 1.56
C PHE A 191 -17.20 -4.36 2.63
N GLY A 192 -17.92 -5.43 2.24
CA GLY A 192 -18.98 -6.02 3.06
C GLY A 192 -20.28 -5.19 3.07
N GLN A 193 -21.31 -5.71 3.74
CA GLN A 193 -22.58 -5.02 3.99
C GLN A 193 -22.54 -4.26 5.32
#